data_AF-A0A2I0I0N8-F1
#
_entry.id   AF-A0A2I0I0N8-F1
#
_cell.length_a   1.000
_cell.length_b   1.000
_cell.length_c   1.000
_cell.angle_alpha   90.00
_cell.angle_beta   90.00
_cell.angle_gamma   90.00
#
_symmetry.space_group_name_H-M   'P 1'
#
loop_
_entity.id
_entity.type
_entity.pdbx_description
1 polymer ?
#
loop_
_entity_poly.entity_id
_entity_poly.type
_entity_poly.pdbx_seq_one_letter_code
_entity_poly.pdbx_strand_id
1 'polypeptide(L)'
;MADGWTDQCRRTLINFLFYCPKGIVFLKSVDTSDASKTGEMLYKLFREVVLFVGQENVVHFVTDNAANYVVVGRLLEQEFRTIFWSPCAAHCINLILSDIGKLDEVNDIVTHASKITEYIYNHCFALNLMRKFTGGREILHPAPTRFATNFIALQSILAQQNALRAMLTSSEWTSSSNAKESKAKEFVKLLFVDSLCSE
;
A
#
# COMPACT_ATOMS: atom_id res chain seq x y z
N MET A 1 -17.51 -10.18 1.47
CA MET A 1 -16.52 -9.25 0.89
C MET A 1 -16.00 -9.82 -0.41
N ALA A 2 -15.86 -8.99 -1.44
CA ALA A 2 -15.15 -9.34 -2.67
C ALA A 2 -13.93 -8.43 -2.82
N ASP A 3 -12.75 -9.03 -3.01
CA ASP A 3 -11.47 -8.32 -3.13
C ASP A 3 -10.79 -8.68 -4.46
N GLY A 4 -10.65 -7.71 -5.34
CA GLY A 4 -10.02 -7.85 -6.64
C GLY A 4 -8.58 -7.38 -6.61
N TRP A 5 -7.66 -8.20 -7.11
CA TRP A 5 -6.26 -7.78 -7.30
C TRP A 5 -5.68 -8.34 -8.60
N THR A 6 -4.71 -7.61 -9.15
CA THR A 6 -3.98 -8.00 -10.36
C THR A 6 -2.50 -8.14 -10.04
N ASP A 7 -1.90 -9.26 -10.41
CA ASP A 7 -0.48 -9.52 -10.19
C ASP A 7 0.41 -8.91 -11.29
N GLN A 8 1.73 -9.00 -11.11
CA GLN A 8 2.71 -8.49 -12.09
C GLN A 8 2.67 -9.24 -13.42
N CYS A 9 2.16 -10.47 -13.44
CA CYS A 9 1.94 -11.27 -14.65
C CYS A 9 0.59 -10.96 -15.31
N ARG A 10 -0.11 -9.89 -14.89
CA ARG A 10 -1.44 -9.46 -15.35
C ARG A 10 -2.56 -10.46 -15.08
N ARG A 11 -2.35 -11.43 -14.18
CA ARG A 11 -3.43 -12.30 -13.73
C ARG A 11 -4.32 -11.52 -12.78
N THR A 12 -5.63 -11.54 -13.02
CA THR A 12 -6.60 -10.92 -12.12
C THR A 12 -7.39 -11.97 -11.39
N LEU A 13 -7.35 -11.92 -10.06
CA LEU A 13 -8.17 -12.77 -9.20
C LEU A 13 -9.17 -11.92 -8.41
N ILE A 14 -10.37 -12.47 -8.22
CA ILE A 14 -11.37 -11.93 -7.30
C ILE A 14 -11.58 -12.96 -6.19
N ASN A 15 -11.25 -12.57 -4.97
CA ASN A 15 -11.41 -13.40 -3.78
C ASN A 15 -12.72 -13.07 -3.08
N PHE A 16 -13.47 -14.08 -2.69
CA PHE A 16 -14.69 -13.94 -1.88
C PHE A 16 -14.44 -14.44 -0.47
N LEU A 17 -14.66 -13.57 0.51
CA LEU A 17 -14.56 -13.87 1.92
C LEU A 17 -15.91 -13.64 2.60
N PHE A 18 -16.31 -14.59 3.43
CA PHE A 18 -17.51 -14.53 4.25
C PHE A 18 -17.15 -14.29 5.72
N TYR A 19 -17.82 -13.34 6.35
CA TYR A 19 -17.58 -12.95 7.74
C TYR A 19 -18.80 -13.33 8.57
N CYS A 20 -18.58 -14.06 9.66
CA CYS A 20 -19.63 -14.43 10.60
C CYS A 20 -19.09 -14.39 12.04
N PRO A 21 -19.94 -14.56 13.08
CA PRO A 21 -19.50 -14.54 14.47
C PRO A 21 -18.43 -15.59 14.83
N LYS A 22 -18.26 -16.64 14.01
CA LYS A 22 -17.22 -17.67 14.18
C LYS A 22 -15.89 -17.30 13.54
N GLY A 23 -15.83 -16.21 12.78
CA GLY A 23 -14.62 -15.73 12.10
C GLY A 23 -14.81 -15.52 10.60
N ILE A 24 -13.69 -15.51 9.89
CA ILE A 24 -13.62 -15.28 8.44
C ILE A 24 -13.44 -16.61 7.74
N VAL A 25 -14.25 -16.87 6.72
CA VAL A 25 -14.16 -18.04 5.86
C VAL A 25 -13.82 -17.59 4.44
N PHE A 26 -12.77 -18.17 3.88
CA PHE A 26 -12.50 -18.04 2.45
C PHE A 26 -13.50 -18.91 1.68
N LEU A 27 -14.26 -18.30 0.78
CA LEU A 27 -15.32 -18.98 0.04
C LEU A 27 -14.80 -19.56 -1.26
N LYS A 28 -14.30 -18.69 -2.15
CA LYS A 28 -13.68 -19.05 -3.43
C LYS A 28 -12.82 -17.92 -3.96
N SER A 29 -11.92 -18.25 -4.89
CA SER A 29 -11.22 -17.28 -5.74
C SER A 29 -11.59 -17.57 -7.18
N VAL A 30 -11.80 -16.51 -7.95
CA VAL A 30 -12.18 -16.60 -9.36
C VAL A 30 -11.14 -15.88 -10.20
N ASP A 31 -10.57 -16.61 -11.15
CA ASP A 31 -9.70 -16.04 -12.16
C ASP A 31 -10.52 -15.30 -13.22
N THR A 32 -10.19 -14.03 -13.42
CA THR A 32 -10.85 -13.12 -14.36
C THR A 32 -9.85 -12.50 -15.34
N SER A 33 -8.69 -13.14 -15.53
CA SER A 33 -7.62 -12.65 -16.40
C SER A 33 -8.05 -12.53 -17.86
N ASP A 34 -8.78 -13.53 -18.37
CA ASP A 34 -9.24 -13.58 -19.76
C ASP A 34 -10.63 -12.95 -19.95
N ALA A 35 -11.25 -12.47 -18.88
CA ALA A 35 -12.57 -11.89 -18.92
C ALA A 35 -12.50 -10.37 -19.08
N SER A 36 -13.34 -9.82 -19.97
CA SER A 36 -13.63 -8.39 -19.90
C SER A 36 -14.35 -8.13 -18.57
N LYS A 37 -13.75 -7.31 -17.69
CA LYS A 37 -14.30 -6.96 -16.35
C LYS A 37 -15.51 -6.03 -16.46
N THR A 38 -16.47 -6.38 -17.31
CA THR A 38 -17.71 -5.65 -17.49
C THR A 38 -18.51 -5.70 -16.20
N GLY A 39 -19.30 -4.64 -15.95
CA GLY A 39 -20.22 -4.63 -14.82
C GLY A 39 -21.18 -5.83 -14.85
N GLU A 40 -21.56 -6.31 -16.04
CA GLU A 40 -22.45 -7.46 -16.18
C GLU A 40 -21.80 -8.77 -15.68
N MET A 41 -20.55 -9.05 -16.05
CA MET A 41 -19.84 -10.24 -15.58
C MET A 41 -19.69 -10.23 -14.05
N LEU A 42 -19.24 -9.09 -13.51
CA LEU A 42 -19.07 -8.92 -12.07
C LEU A 42 -20.39 -9.06 -11.31
N TYR A 43 -21.48 -8.50 -11.85
CA TYR A 43 -22.81 -8.64 -11.26
C TYR A 43 -23.28 -10.09 -11.23
N LYS A 44 -23.16 -10.83 -12.34
CA LYS A 44 -23.49 -12.27 -12.37
C LYS A 44 -22.68 -13.04 -11.32
N LEU A 45 -21.39 -12.76 -11.23
CA LEU A 45 -20.50 -13.42 -10.28
C LEU A 45 -20.86 -13.11 -8.82
N PHE A 46 -21.10 -11.85 -8.47
CA PHE A 46 -21.41 -11.48 -7.08
C PHE A 46 -22.80 -11.97 -6.68
N ARG A 47 -23.75 -11.93 -7.61
CA ARG A 47 -25.09 -12.51 -7.44
C ARG A 47 -25.02 -14.01 -7.18
N GLU A 48 -24.21 -14.75 -7.93
CA GLU A 48 -23.99 -16.18 -7.69
C GLU A 48 -23.48 -16.45 -6.27
N VAL A 49 -22.55 -15.62 -5.77
CA VAL A 49 -22.03 -15.73 -4.41
C VAL A 49 -23.11 -15.46 -3.36
N VAL A 50 -23.95 -14.43 -3.55
CA VAL A 50 -25.08 -14.14 -2.65
C VAL A 50 -26.06 -15.31 -2.63
N LEU A 51 -26.42 -15.86 -3.78
CA LEU A 51 -27.34 -17.00 -3.89
C LEU A 51 -26.75 -18.28 -3.28
N PHE A 52 -25.45 -18.52 -3.46
CA PHE A 52 -24.75 -19.67 -2.89
C PHE A 52 -24.74 -19.63 -1.35
N VAL A 53 -24.50 -18.45 -0.76
CA VAL A 53 -24.53 -18.26 0.69
C VAL A 53 -25.97 -18.23 1.25
N GLY A 54 -26.95 -17.90 0.41
CA GLY A 54 -28.33 -17.63 0.80
C GLY A 54 -28.48 -16.15 1.19
N GLN A 55 -29.40 -15.44 0.54
CA GLN A 55 -29.60 -14.00 0.74
C GLN A 55 -29.93 -13.64 2.20
N GLU A 56 -30.60 -14.55 2.91
CA GLU A 56 -30.96 -14.41 4.32
C GLU A 56 -29.75 -14.45 5.26
N ASN A 57 -28.62 -14.99 4.79
CA ASN A 57 -27.37 -15.08 5.54
C ASN A 57 -26.39 -13.94 5.20
N VAL A 58 -26.76 -13.06 4.26
CA VAL A 58 -25.93 -11.92 3.84
C VAL A 58 -26.57 -10.63 4.34
N VAL A 59 -25.90 -9.96 5.27
CA VAL A 59 -26.35 -8.64 5.76
C VAL A 59 -25.69 -7.51 4.97
N HIS A 60 -24.42 -7.69 4.59
CA HIS A 60 -23.62 -6.62 3.99
C HIS A 60 -22.62 -7.18 2.97
N PHE A 61 -22.65 -6.63 1.76
CA PHE A 61 -21.68 -6.91 0.72
C PHE A 61 -20.66 -5.75 0.62
N VAL A 62 -19.39 -6.05 0.90
CA VAL A 62 -18.29 -5.07 0.86
C VAL A 62 -17.37 -5.36 -0.32
N THR A 63 -17.04 -4.32 -1.09
CA THR A 63 -16.16 -4.42 -2.27
C THR A 63 -15.10 -3.33 -2.30
N ASP A 64 -14.15 -3.38 -3.23
CA ASP A 64 -13.34 -2.20 -3.56
C ASP A 64 -14.19 -1.03 -4.10
N ASN A 65 -13.55 0.13 -4.27
CA ASN A 65 -14.19 1.36 -4.74
C ASN A 65 -14.01 1.59 -6.25
N ALA A 66 -13.63 0.58 -7.03
CA ALA A 66 -13.54 0.72 -8.47
C ALA A 66 -14.94 0.96 -9.07
N ALA A 67 -15.02 1.78 -10.12
CA ALA A 67 -16.30 2.25 -10.66
C ALA A 67 -17.26 1.11 -11.03
N ASN A 68 -16.74 0.03 -11.60
CA ASN A 68 -17.52 -1.17 -11.93
C ASN A 68 -18.02 -1.91 -10.67
N TYR A 69 -17.22 -2.01 -9.62
CA TYR A 69 -17.65 -2.62 -8.35
C TYR A 69 -18.72 -1.76 -7.64
N VAL A 70 -18.60 -0.43 -7.71
CA VAL A 70 -19.63 0.48 -7.20
C VAL A 70 -20.98 0.26 -7.89
N VAL A 71 -20.99 0.22 -9.22
CA VAL A 71 -22.21 -0.03 -10.00
C VAL A 71 -22.81 -1.39 -9.64
N VAL A 72 -21.99 -2.44 -9.60
CA VAL A 72 -22.43 -3.80 -9.29
C VAL A 72 -22.97 -3.92 -7.87
N GLY A 73 -22.29 -3.31 -6.90
CA GLY A 73 -22.73 -3.30 -5.51
C GLY A 73 -24.10 -2.64 -5.33
N ARG A 74 -24.34 -1.52 -6.03
CA ARG A 74 -25.66 -0.86 -6.07
C ARG A 74 -26.73 -1.71 -6.74
N LEU A 75 -26.39 -2.46 -7.79
CA LEU A 75 -27.34 -3.40 -8.42
C LEU A 75 -27.73 -4.54 -7.47
N LEU A 76 -26.78 -5.07 -6.69
CA LEU A 76 -27.08 -6.08 -5.67
C LEU A 76 -28.00 -5.56 -4.58
N GLU A 77 -27.76 -4.33 -4.08
CA GLU A 77 -28.62 -3.67 -3.09
C GLU A 77 -30.05 -3.41 -3.64
N GLN A 78 -30.18 -3.18 -4.95
CA GLN A 78 -31.48 -3.04 -5.61
C GLN A 78 -32.23 -4.37 -5.79
N GLU A 79 -31.52 -5.45 -6.14
CA GLU A 79 -32.11 -6.79 -6.29
C GLU A 79 -32.46 -7.39 -4.93
N PHE A 80 -31.52 -7.37 -3.99
CA PHE A 80 -31.64 -7.98 -2.68
C PHE A 80 -31.87 -6.89 -1.63
N ARG A 81 -33.14 -6.51 -1.43
CA ARG A 81 -33.55 -5.38 -0.57
C ARG A 81 -33.13 -5.50 0.91
N THR A 82 -32.73 -6.67 1.36
CA THR A 82 -32.23 -6.93 2.72
C THR A 82 -30.71 -6.83 2.85
N ILE A 83 -29.99 -6.68 1.73
CA ILE A 83 -28.52 -6.60 1.68
C ILE A 83 -28.10 -5.15 1.49
N PHE A 84 -27.22 -4.68 2.36
CA PHE A 84 -26.54 -3.39 2.19
C PHE A 84 -25.27 -3.55 1.37
N TRP A 85 -24.88 -2.51 0.65
CA TRP A 85 -23.56 -2.43 0.01
C TRP A 85 -22.76 -1.21 0.48
N SER A 86 -21.46 -1.40 0.68
CA SER A 86 -20.53 -0.28 0.88
C SER A 86 -19.16 -0.54 0.24
N PRO A 87 -18.43 0.51 -0.14
CA PRO A 87 -17.03 0.38 -0.49
C PRO A 87 -16.20 -0.02 0.74
N CYS A 88 -15.05 -0.63 0.51
CA CYS A 88 -14.12 -1.08 1.52
C CYS A 88 -13.47 0.13 2.20
N ALA A 89 -13.64 0.26 3.51
CA ALA A 89 -13.09 1.36 4.28
C ALA A 89 -11.56 1.48 4.14
N ALA A 90 -10.84 0.35 4.14
CA ALA A 90 -9.39 0.34 3.96
C ALA A 90 -8.98 0.91 2.59
N HIS A 91 -9.73 0.57 1.54
CA HIS A 91 -9.51 1.12 0.21
C HIS A 91 -9.84 2.61 0.16
N CYS A 92 -10.94 3.04 0.78
CA CYS A 92 -11.29 4.47 0.89
C CYS A 92 -10.20 5.28 1.59
N ILE A 93 -9.65 4.80 2.71
CA ILE A 93 -8.54 5.45 3.42
C ILE A 93 -7.31 5.54 2.51
N ASN A 94 -6.98 4.46 1.80
CA ASN A 94 -5.85 4.46 0.87
C ASN A 94 -6.03 5.47 -0.27
N LEU A 95 -7.26 5.71 -0.74
CA LEU A 95 -7.56 6.76 -1.73
C LEU A 95 -7.43 8.17 -1.14
N ILE A 96 -7.90 8.40 0.08
CA ILE A 96 -7.70 9.69 0.77
C ILE A 96 -6.21 10.00 0.91
N LEU A 97 -5.42 9.00 1.33
CA LEU A 97 -3.96 9.13 1.42
C LEU A 97 -3.30 9.31 0.04
N SER A 98 -3.89 8.75 -1.02
CA SER A 98 -3.46 9.02 -2.40
C SER A 98 -3.62 10.49 -2.76
N ASP A 99 -4.78 11.07 -2.45
CA ASP A 99 -5.07 12.46 -2.78
C ASP A 99 -4.20 13.43 -1.96
N ILE A 100 -3.96 13.13 -0.68
CA ILE A 100 -2.98 13.87 0.13
C ILE A 100 -1.57 13.74 -0.48
N GLY A 101 -1.18 12.55 -0.93
CA GLY A 101 0.11 12.30 -1.56
C GLY A 101 0.34 13.04 -2.88
N LYS A 102 -0.71 13.58 -3.52
CA LYS A 102 -0.62 14.38 -4.75
C LYS A 102 -0.38 15.87 -4.49
N LEU A 103 -0.51 16.34 -3.25
CA LEU A 103 -0.14 17.71 -2.90
C LEU A 103 1.37 17.87 -3.12
N ASP A 104 1.79 18.95 -3.78
CA ASP A 104 3.18 19.14 -4.22
C ASP A 104 4.16 19.00 -3.05
N GLU A 105 3.84 19.60 -1.89
CA GLU A 105 4.68 19.55 -0.70
C GLU A 105 4.82 18.11 -0.15
N VAL A 106 3.74 17.33 -0.18
CA VAL A 106 3.75 15.94 0.28
C VAL A 106 4.47 15.04 -0.73
N ASN A 107 4.23 15.25 -2.02
CA ASN A 107 4.84 14.48 -3.10
C ASN A 107 6.37 14.67 -3.11
N ASP A 108 6.85 15.89 -2.86
CA ASP A 108 8.28 16.19 -2.73
C ASP A 108 8.90 15.44 -1.55
N ILE A 109 8.24 15.44 -0.38
CA ILE A 109 8.67 14.71 0.81
C ILE A 109 8.70 13.19 0.56
N VAL A 110 7.67 12.63 -0.08
CA VAL A 110 7.60 11.20 -0.42
C VAL A 110 8.70 10.83 -1.42
N THR A 111 8.90 11.65 -2.45
CA THR A 111 9.96 11.44 -3.46
C THR A 111 11.34 11.46 -2.81
N HIS A 112 11.55 12.38 -1.87
CA HIS A 112 12.77 12.46 -1.08
C HIS A 112 12.99 11.17 -0.27
N ALA A 113 11.98 10.72 0.47
CA ALA A 113 12.04 9.47 1.24
C ALA A 113 12.30 8.23 0.37
N SER A 114 11.72 8.17 -0.83
CA SER A 114 11.99 7.13 -1.81
C SER A 114 13.46 7.10 -2.21
N LYS A 115 14.09 8.25 -2.47
CA LYS A 115 15.53 8.33 -2.80
C LYS A 115 16.43 7.86 -1.64
N ILE A 116 16.09 8.21 -0.40
CA ILE A 116 16.81 7.77 0.81
C ILE A 116 16.78 6.24 0.90
N THR A 117 15.58 5.66 0.83
CA THR A 117 15.37 4.22 0.99
C THR A 117 15.98 3.44 -0.18
N GLU A 118 15.79 3.92 -1.42
CA GLU A 118 16.41 3.36 -2.62
C GLU A 118 17.93 3.32 -2.51
N TYR A 119 18.56 4.42 -2.09
CA TYR A 119 20.01 4.46 -1.91
C TYR A 119 20.47 3.43 -0.87
N ILE A 120 19.85 3.40 0.31
CA ILE A 120 20.25 2.48 1.39
C ILE A 120 20.12 1.02 0.94
N TYR A 121 18.96 0.63 0.40
CA TYR A 121 18.70 -0.78 0.05
C TYR A 121 19.46 -1.25 -1.19
N ASN A 122 19.87 -0.35 -2.10
CA ASN A 122 20.66 -0.72 -3.27
C ASN A 122 22.18 -0.77 -3.02
N HIS A 123 22.65 -0.35 -1.84
CA HIS A 123 24.08 -0.34 -1.52
C HIS A 123 24.37 -1.16 -0.25
N CYS A 124 24.95 -2.35 -0.42
CA CYS A 124 25.23 -3.27 0.69
C CYS A 124 25.98 -2.63 1.87
N PHE A 125 26.96 -1.76 1.58
CA PHE A 125 27.70 -1.03 2.63
C PHE A 125 26.78 -0.11 3.42
N ALA A 126 25.97 0.71 2.74
CA ALA A 126 25.03 1.62 3.39
C ALA A 126 23.95 0.86 4.19
N LEU A 127 23.41 -0.23 3.64
CA LEU A 127 22.44 -1.10 4.32
C LEU A 127 23.02 -1.70 5.61
N ASN A 128 24.22 -2.27 5.54
CA ASN A 128 24.86 -2.88 6.71
C ASN A 128 25.20 -1.83 7.77
N LEU A 129 25.65 -0.65 7.35
CA LEU A 129 25.95 0.44 8.28
C LEU A 129 24.65 0.97 8.91
N MET A 130 23.58 1.16 8.14
CA MET A 130 22.27 1.57 8.66
C MET A 130 21.82 0.61 9.76
N ARG A 131 21.83 -0.71 9.51
CA ARG A 131 21.47 -1.73 10.52
C ARG A 131 22.33 -1.67 11.77
N LYS A 132 23.63 -1.36 11.67
CA LYS A 132 24.51 -1.18 12.83
C LYS A 132 24.04 0.01 13.69
N PHE A 133 23.72 1.14 13.05
CA PHE A 133 23.33 2.37 13.74
C PHE A 133 21.88 2.36 14.25
N THR A 134 20.96 1.64 13.59
CA THR A 134 19.55 1.53 13.99
C THR A 134 19.29 0.38 14.96
N GLY A 135 20.32 -0.41 15.33
CA GLY A 135 20.17 -1.60 16.16
C GLY A 135 19.35 -2.71 15.46
N GLY A 136 19.50 -2.83 14.14
CA GLY A 136 18.80 -3.81 13.31
C GLY A 136 17.38 -3.41 12.90
N ARG A 137 16.91 -2.20 13.24
CA ARG A 137 15.60 -1.72 12.79
C ARG A 137 15.68 -1.33 11.31
N GLU A 138 14.69 -1.77 10.55
CA GLU A 138 14.55 -1.45 9.13
C GLU A 138 13.80 -0.13 8.92
N ILE A 139 14.06 0.52 7.79
CA ILE A 139 13.25 1.64 7.28
C ILE A 139 12.39 1.12 6.13
N LEU A 140 11.15 1.56 6.03
CA LEU A 140 10.24 1.02 5.02
C LEU A 140 10.37 1.80 3.71
N HIS A 141 10.32 1.06 2.60
CA HIS A 141 10.31 1.66 1.26
C HIS A 141 8.87 2.05 0.88
N PRO A 142 8.64 3.29 0.39
CA PRO A 142 7.34 3.69 -0.16
C PRO A 142 6.90 2.76 -1.29
N ALA A 143 5.69 2.19 -1.22
CA ALA A 143 5.17 1.30 -2.25
C ALA A 143 4.30 2.07 -3.27
N PRO A 144 4.54 1.93 -4.59
CA PRO A 144 3.85 2.72 -5.62
C PRO A 144 2.32 2.60 -5.63
N THR A 145 1.77 1.47 -5.19
CA THR A 145 0.35 1.13 -5.31
C THR A 145 -0.41 1.13 -3.97
N ARG A 146 0.28 1.40 -2.86
CA ARG A 146 -0.31 1.44 -1.51
C ARG A 146 0.10 2.72 -0.83
N PHE A 147 -0.64 3.81 -1.04
CA PHE A 147 -0.31 5.15 -0.55
C PHE A 147 -0.13 5.21 0.97
N ALA A 148 -0.83 4.36 1.75
CA ALA A 148 -0.57 4.23 3.18
C ALA A 148 0.90 3.91 3.51
N THR A 149 1.58 3.12 2.66
CA THR A 149 2.99 2.77 2.87
C THR A 149 3.93 3.97 2.72
N ASN A 150 3.55 5.01 1.97
CA ASN A 150 4.35 6.24 1.89
C ASN A 150 4.45 6.91 3.27
N PHE A 151 3.33 7.01 3.99
CA PHE A 151 3.28 7.61 5.32
C PHE A 151 3.98 6.74 6.36
N ILE A 152 3.84 5.41 6.26
CA ILE A 152 4.56 4.49 7.15
C ILE A 152 6.08 4.55 6.89
N ALA A 153 6.50 4.65 5.62
CA ALA A 153 7.90 4.85 5.24
C ALA A 153 8.47 6.15 5.83
N LEU A 154 7.75 7.26 5.67
CA LEU A 154 8.12 8.54 6.27
C LEU A 154 8.27 8.45 7.79
N GLN A 155 7.31 7.82 8.48
CA GLN A 155 7.37 7.61 9.91
C GLN A 155 8.60 6.77 10.32
N SER A 156 8.93 5.73 9.54
CA SER A 156 10.10 4.88 9.82
C SER A 156 11.43 5.63 9.67
N ILE A 157 11.54 6.49 8.65
CA ILE A 157 12.72 7.33 8.42
C ILE A 157 12.84 8.35 9.55
N LEU A 158 11.75 9.02 9.93
CA LEU A 158 11.73 9.97 11.02
C LEU A 158 12.15 9.32 12.35
N ALA A 159 11.60 8.14 12.66
CA ALA A 159 11.94 7.40 13.87
C ALA A 159 13.42 6.98 13.93
N GLN A 160 14.08 6.81 12.79
CA GLN A 160 15.51 6.46 12.69
C GLN A 160 16.41 7.65 12.31
N GLN A 161 15.88 8.87 12.24
CA GLN A 161 16.59 10.02 11.70
C GLN A 161 17.92 10.29 12.42
N ASN A 162 17.92 10.25 13.75
CA ASN A 162 19.13 10.48 14.54
C ASN A 162 20.18 9.39 14.29
N ALA A 163 19.76 8.13 14.17
CA ALA A 163 20.65 7.02 13.85
C ALA A 163 21.22 7.15 12.42
N LEU A 164 20.39 7.54 11.45
CA LEU A 164 20.82 7.80 10.07
C LEU A 164 21.80 8.97 9.98
N ARG A 165 21.61 10.04 10.75
CA ARG A 165 22.56 11.15 10.83
C ARG A 165 23.87 10.72 11.47
N ALA A 166 23.82 10.01 12.59
CA ALA A 166 25.00 9.47 13.26
C ALA A 166 25.80 8.53 12.35
N MET A 167 25.11 7.71 11.55
CA MET A 167 25.70 6.84 10.53
C MET A 167 26.53 7.65 9.53
N LEU A 168 25.99 8.75 9.00
CA LEU A 168 26.66 9.59 7.99
C LEU A 168 27.81 10.43 8.55
N THR A 169 27.78 10.75 9.84
CA THR A 169 28.88 11.47 10.51
C THR A 169 29.95 10.54 11.07
N SER A 170 29.76 9.22 10.98
CA SER A 170 30.70 8.24 11.53
C SER A 170 32.04 8.21 10.77
N SER A 171 33.09 7.78 11.46
CA SER A 171 34.39 7.50 10.84
C SER A 171 34.27 6.44 9.75
N GLU A 172 33.45 5.41 9.97
CA GLU A 172 33.24 4.31 9.04
C GLU A 172 32.62 4.78 7.73
N TRP A 173 31.65 5.70 7.78
CA TRP A 173 31.11 6.31 6.56
C TRP A 173 32.12 7.26 5.91
N THR A 174 32.65 8.22 6.67
CA THR A 174 33.49 9.31 6.13
C THR A 174 34.82 8.83 5.55
N SER A 175 35.38 7.73 6.05
CA SER A 175 36.59 7.10 5.52
C SER A 175 36.34 6.14 4.35
N SER A 176 35.08 5.79 4.06
CA SER A 176 34.73 4.86 2.98
C SER A 176 34.99 5.43 1.58
N SER A 177 35.22 4.54 0.60
CA SER A 177 35.23 4.91 -0.81
C SER A 177 33.87 5.43 -1.27
N ASN A 178 32.78 4.88 -0.73
CA ASN A 178 31.40 5.27 -1.04
C ASN A 178 31.13 6.75 -0.76
N ALA A 179 31.63 7.31 0.34
CA ALA A 179 31.40 8.72 0.70
C ALA A 179 31.95 9.72 -0.35
N LYS A 180 32.86 9.30 -1.22
CA LYS A 180 33.42 10.15 -2.28
C LYS A 180 32.54 10.21 -3.53
N GLU A 181 31.64 9.24 -3.71
CA GLU A 181 30.76 9.12 -4.88
C GLU A 181 29.74 10.26 -4.96
N SER A 182 29.41 10.69 -6.17
CA SER A 182 28.42 11.76 -6.38
C SER A 182 27.04 11.39 -5.81
N LYS A 183 26.62 10.14 -5.99
CA LYS A 183 25.33 9.63 -5.48
C LYS A 183 25.30 9.61 -3.94
N ALA A 184 26.41 9.26 -3.30
CA ALA A 184 26.51 9.27 -1.84
C ALA A 184 26.42 10.70 -1.28
N LYS A 185 27.04 11.69 -1.96
CA LYS A 185 26.93 13.10 -1.57
C LYS A 185 25.51 13.64 -1.71
N GLU A 186 24.78 13.24 -2.75
CA GLU A 186 23.36 13.56 -2.90
C GLU A 186 22.54 12.94 -1.77
N PHE A 187 22.74 11.65 -1.49
CA PHE A 187 22.10 10.94 -0.38
C PHE A 187 22.36 11.60 0.98
N VAL A 188 23.60 12.03 1.25
CA VAL A 188 23.92 12.79 2.47
C VAL A 188 23.09 14.07 2.51
N LYS A 189 23.09 14.88 1.44
CA LYS A 189 22.32 16.12 1.40
C LYS A 189 20.85 15.90 1.74
N LEU A 190 20.24 14.83 1.20
CA LEU A 190 18.86 14.46 1.47
C LEU A 190 18.57 14.35 2.99
N LEU A 191 19.40 13.63 3.77
CA LEU A 191 19.18 13.44 5.21
C LEU A 191 19.43 14.69 6.08
N PHE A 192 20.03 15.74 5.51
CA PHE A 192 20.32 17.01 6.18
C PHE A 192 19.47 18.18 5.66
N VAL A 193 18.45 17.95 4.83
CA VAL A 193 17.49 18.99 4.46
C VAL A 193 16.48 19.21 5.60
N ASP A 194 16.23 20.47 5.97
CA ASP A 194 15.31 20.86 7.05
C ASP A 194 13.84 20.49 6.79
N SER A 195 13.47 20.13 5.55
CA SER A 195 12.10 19.80 5.15
C SER A 195 11.55 18.52 5.79
N LEU A 196 12.40 17.69 6.39
CA LEU A 196 11.99 16.52 7.19
C LEU A 196 11.99 16.80 8.71
N CYS A 197 12.27 18.05 9.12
CA CYS A 197 12.62 18.44 10.49
C CYS A 197 11.84 19.65 11.03
N SER A 198 10.71 20.01 10.44
CA SER A 198 9.85 21.04 11.03
C SER A 198 9.09 20.43 12.22
N GLU A 199 9.54 20.73 13.44
CA GLU A 199 8.72 20.62 14.67
C GLU A 199 7.56 21.62 14.65
#